data_AF-A0A3P9N3W9-F1
#
_entry.id   AF-A0A3P9N3W9-F1
#
_cell.length_a   1.000
_cell.length_b   1.000
_cell.length_c   1.000
_cell.angle_alpha   90.00
_cell.angle_beta   90.00
_cell.angle_gamma   90.00
#
_symmetry.space_group_name_H-M   'P 1'
#
loop_
_entity.id
_entity.type
_entity.pdbx_description
1 polymer ?
#
loop_
_entity_poly.entity_id
_entity_poly.type
_entity_poly.pdbx_seq_one_letter_code
_entity_poly.pdbx_strand_id
1 'polypeptide(L)'
;SPNVAAHSQPTAAGYRSSDGQPGMWTVQSAVSKIWTKYKQHGIVVKGKRTGRPRKTSKHQDKQLKAICLENRKITTKQMNIRNRLKDMGFQYRKAKRKPALTPKHKRTRLQWAKERQSWTVDDWMKVIFSDESRISAHVIGFLPCRCQIGKRLKINMWTNIATIIANKQYT
;
A
#
# COMPACT_ATOMS: atom_id res chain seq x y z
N SER A 1 15.04 -7.44 -47.98
CA SER A 1 13.80 -8.23 -47.79
C SER A 1 13.81 -8.93 -46.45
N PRO A 2 12.77 -8.77 -45.61
CA PRO A 2 12.43 -9.74 -44.59
C PRO A 2 11.06 -10.37 -44.85
N ASN A 3 11.03 -11.67 -44.59
CA ASN A 3 9.95 -12.62 -44.78
C ASN A 3 8.92 -12.47 -43.64
N VAL A 4 7.68 -12.07 -43.93
CA VAL A 4 6.58 -12.05 -42.95
C VAL A 4 5.72 -13.28 -43.20
N ALA A 5 5.86 -14.26 -42.32
CA ALA A 5 5.07 -15.50 -42.32
C ALA A 5 3.58 -15.17 -42.29
N ALA A 6 2.88 -15.54 -43.36
CA ALA A 6 1.44 -15.41 -43.48
C ALA A 6 0.75 -16.21 -42.37
N HIS A 7 0.08 -15.51 -41.47
CA HIS A 7 -0.90 -16.12 -40.59
C HIS A 7 -2.08 -16.62 -41.43
N SER A 8 -2.06 -17.92 -41.73
CA SER A 8 -3.14 -18.64 -42.40
C SER A 8 -4.42 -18.54 -41.58
N GLN A 9 -5.44 -17.88 -42.15
CA GLN A 9 -6.80 -17.93 -41.60
C GLN A 9 -7.36 -19.35 -41.76
N PRO A 10 -8.02 -19.92 -40.73
CA PRO A 10 -8.61 -21.24 -40.86
C PRO A 10 -9.89 -21.15 -41.72
N THR A 11 -9.84 -21.78 -42.89
CA THR A 11 -10.96 -21.92 -43.82
C THR A 11 -12.06 -22.80 -43.24
N ALA A 12 -13.32 -22.42 -43.49
CA ALA A 12 -14.54 -23.00 -42.92
C ALA A 12 -14.91 -24.41 -43.46
N ALA A 13 -13.96 -25.34 -43.51
CA ALA A 13 -14.24 -26.76 -43.68
C ALA A 13 -14.48 -27.39 -42.30
N GLY A 14 -15.61 -28.09 -42.15
CA GLY A 14 -16.18 -28.51 -40.89
C GLY A 14 -15.24 -29.28 -39.96
N TYR A 15 -15.29 -28.92 -38.68
CA TYR A 15 -14.85 -29.80 -37.60
C TYR A 15 -15.67 -31.10 -37.68
N ARG A 16 -15.09 -32.15 -38.25
CA ARG A 16 -15.66 -33.51 -38.26
C ARG A 16 -15.16 -34.20 -36.98
N SER A 17 -16.09 -34.78 -36.21
CA SER A 17 -15.92 -35.22 -34.81
C SER A 17 -14.88 -36.33 -34.54
N SER A 18 -14.08 -36.77 -35.52
CA SER A 18 -13.17 -37.91 -35.40
C SER A 18 -11.74 -37.56 -35.01
N ASP A 19 -11.32 -36.29 -35.14
CA ASP A 19 -9.89 -35.94 -35.04
C ASP A 19 -9.54 -35.37 -33.65
N GLY A 20 -10.12 -35.98 -32.61
CA GLY A 20 -9.84 -35.65 -31.23
C GLY A 20 -8.45 -36.17 -30.84
N GLN A 21 -7.51 -35.25 -30.55
CA GLN A 21 -6.32 -35.63 -29.80
C GLN A 21 -6.73 -36.34 -28.49
N PRO A 22 -6.09 -37.47 -28.15
CA PRO A 22 -6.48 -38.27 -27.00
C PRO A 22 -6.13 -37.50 -25.72
N GLY A 23 -7.15 -36.99 -25.03
CA GLY A 23 -6.97 -36.37 -23.72
C GLY A 23 -7.99 -35.32 -23.29
N MET A 24 -8.91 -34.88 -24.15
CA MET A 24 -9.83 -33.79 -23.78
C MET A 24 -11.31 -34.14 -24.00
N TRP A 25 -11.94 -34.64 -22.94
CA TRP A 25 -13.38 -34.87 -22.86
C TRP A 25 -14.15 -33.54 -22.78
N THR A 26 -14.32 -32.83 -23.88
CA THR A 26 -15.19 -31.63 -23.94
C THR A 26 -16.46 -31.92 -24.72
N VAL A 27 -17.61 -31.60 -24.12
CA VAL A 27 -18.93 -31.77 -24.75
C VAL A 27 -19.08 -30.90 -26.01
N GLN A 28 -19.60 -31.49 -27.09
CA GLN A 28 -19.81 -30.83 -28.41
C GLN A 28 -20.58 -29.50 -28.31
N SER A 29 -21.53 -29.42 -27.36
CA SER A 29 -22.31 -28.21 -27.09
C SER A 29 -21.48 -27.04 -26.55
N ALA A 30 -20.38 -27.32 -25.81
CA ALA A 30 -19.45 -26.29 -25.36
C ALA A 30 -18.58 -25.77 -26.50
N VAL A 31 -18.11 -26.67 -27.39
CA VAL A 31 -17.31 -26.32 -28.58
C VAL A 31 -18.10 -25.41 -29.52
N SER A 32 -19.36 -25.75 -29.81
CA SER A 32 -20.24 -24.92 -30.64
C SER A 32 -20.46 -23.52 -30.05
N LYS A 33 -20.71 -23.40 -28.74
CA LYS A 33 -20.86 -22.10 -28.05
C LYS A 33 -19.59 -21.25 -28.12
N ILE A 34 -18.43 -21.86 -27.95
CA ILE A 34 -17.13 -21.19 -28.04
C ILE A 34 -16.90 -20.67 -29.47
N TRP A 35 -17.20 -21.50 -30.47
CA TRP A 35 -17.04 -21.17 -31.89
C TRP A 35 -17.95 -20.01 -32.34
N THR A 36 -19.22 -20.00 -31.95
CA THR A 36 -20.14 -18.89 -32.24
C THR A 36 -19.64 -17.58 -31.64
N LYS A 37 -19.13 -17.63 -30.40
CA LYS A 37 -18.56 -16.45 -29.73
C LYS A 37 -17.31 -15.93 -30.43
N TYR A 38 -16.47 -16.83 -30.95
CA TYR A 38 -15.30 -16.48 -31.74
C TYR A 38 -15.68 -15.82 -33.08
N LYS A 39 -16.65 -16.38 -33.81
CA LYS A 39 -17.14 -15.80 -35.08
C LYS A 39 -17.67 -14.37 -34.94
N GLN A 40 -18.31 -14.05 -33.81
CA GLN A 40 -18.90 -12.74 -33.57
C GLN A 40 -17.88 -11.68 -33.12
N HIS A 41 -16.90 -12.06 -32.30
CA HIS A 41 -16.01 -11.10 -31.62
C HIS A 41 -14.52 -11.23 -31.99
N GLY A 42 -14.13 -12.24 -32.77
CA GLY A 42 -12.75 -12.53 -33.15
C GLY A 42 -11.85 -13.05 -32.02
N ILE A 43 -12.34 -13.02 -30.76
CA ILE A 43 -11.63 -13.46 -29.57
C ILE A 43 -12.60 -14.11 -28.56
N VAL A 44 -12.15 -15.18 -27.90
CA VAL A 44 -12.89 -15.82 -26.81
C VAL A 44 -12.21 -15.52 -25.48
N VAL A 45 -12.63 -14.42 -24.84
CA VAL A 45 -12.22 -14.09 -23.47
C VAL A 45 -13.31 -14.52 -22.49
N LYS A 46 -12.90 -15.07 -21.34
CA LYS A 46 -13.81 -15.32 -20.22
C LYS A 46 -14.27 -13.95 -19.68
N GLY A 47 -15.56 -13.68 -19.79
CA GLY A 47 -16.17 -12.47 -19.23
C GLY A 47 -16.07 -12.46 -17.70
N LYS A 48 -16.09 -11.26 -17.11
CA LYS A 48 -16.15 -11.12 -15.66
C LYS A 48 -17.45 -11.74 -15.16
N ARG A 49 -17.35 -12.71 -14.25
CA ARG A 49 -18.52 -13.30 -13.58
C ARG A 49 -18.93 -12.39 -12.43
N THR A 50 -20.24 -12.24 -12.20
CA THR A 50 -20.74 -11.66 -10.96
C THR A 50 -20.42 -12.63 -9.82
N GLY A 51 -19.50 -12.24 -8.94
CA GLY A 51 -19.18 -13.02 -7.76
C GLY A 51 -20.33 -13.05 -6.74
N ARG A 52 -20.12 -13.76 -5.63
CA ARG A 52 -21.07 -13.77 -4.51
C ARG A 52 -21.35 -12.33 -4.03
N PRO A 53 -22.61 -11.93 -3.82
CA PRO A 53 -22.93 -10.63 -3.27
C PRO A 53 -22.30 -10.45 -1.89
N ARG A 54 -21.98 -9.20 -1.56
CA ARG A 54 -21.33 -8.86 -0.29
C ARG A 54 -22.32 -9.06 0.87
N LYS A 55 -21.79 -9.47 2.03
CA LYS A 55 -22.58 -9.57 3.27
C LYS A 55 -22.92 -8.19 3.86
N THR A 56 -22.09 -7.17 3.61
CA THR A 56 -22.34 -5.80 4.09
C THR A 56 -23.03 -4.96 3.02
N SER A 57 -23.98 -4.14 3.47
CA SER A 57 -24.64 -3.12 2.64
C SER A 57 -23.77 -1.88 2.47
N LYS A 58 -23.99 -1.11 1.39
CA LYS A 58 -23.35 0.20 1.18
C LYS A 58 -23.58 1.16 2.34
N HIS A 59 -24.74 1.09 3.00
CA HIS A 59 -25.03 1.92 4.17
C HIS A 59 -24.14 1.55 5.37
N GLN A 60 -24.02 0.26 5.67
CA GLN A 60 -23.14 -0.25 6.73
C GLN A 60 -21.67 0.10 6.46
N ASP A 61 -21.24 0.03 5.20
CA ASP A 61 -19.89 0.43 4.80
C ASP A 61 -19.64 1.93 5.04
N LYS A 62 -20.62 2.80 4.79
CA LYS A 62 -20.53 4.24 5.12
C LYS A 62 -20.43 4.46 6.63
N GLN A 63 -21.25 3.76 7.42
CA GLN A 63 -21.19 3.82 8.88
C GLN A 63 -19.82 3.37 9.40
N LEU A 64 -19.30 2.25 8.87
CA LEU A 64 -17.98 1.75 9.22
C LEU A 64 -16.88 2.78 8.91
N LYS A 65 -16.96 3.45 7.75
CA LYS A 65 -16.02 4.52 7.37
C LYS A 65 -16.08 5.69 8.36
N ALA A 66 -17.27 6.13 8.75
CA ALA A 66 -17.44 7.22 9.72
C ALA A 66 -16.81 6.88 11.07
N ILE A 67 -17.13 5.69 11.60
CA ILE A 67 -16.59 5.19 12.89
C ILE A 67 -15.05 5.15 12.87
N CYS A 68 -14.44 4.67 11.79
CA CYS A 68 -12.98 4.60 11.69
C CYS A 68 -12.30 5.97 11.50
N LEU A 69 -12.99 6.94 10.90
CA LEU A 69 -12.46 8.30 10.77
C LEU A 69 -12.49 9.05 12.10
N GLU A 70 -13.57 8.90 12.87
CA GLU A 70 -13.72 9.47 14.20
C GLU A 70 -12.74 8.83 15.19
N ASN A 71 -12.61 7.50 15.16
CA ASN A 71 -11.81 6.75 16.11
C ASN A 71 -10.70 5.96 15.42
N ARG A 72 -9.64 6.66 15.02
CA ARG A 72 -8.47 6.09 14.30
C ARG A 72 -7.72 4.96 15.03
N LYS A 73 -8.02 4.71 16.31
CA LYS A 73 -7.41 3.67 17.14
C LYS A 73 -8.25 2.38 17.26
N ILE A 74 -9.46 2.36 16.69
CA ILE A 74 -10.31 1.18 16.75
C ILE A 74 -9.60 0.00 16.06
N THR A 75 -9.49 -1.10 16.79
CA THR A 75 -8.92 -2.34 16.28
C THR A 75 -10.06 -3.33 16.02
N THR A 76 -10.21 -3.77 14.78
CA THR A 76 -11.24 -4.75 14.42
C THR A 76 -10.59 -6.12 14.23
N LYS A 77 -10.99 -7.10 15.06
CA LYS A 77 -10.52 -8.49 14.96
C LYS A 77 -11.25 -9.29 13.87
N GLN A 78 -12.42 -8.81 13.43
CA GLN A 78 -13.21 -9.47 12.40
C GLN A 78 -12.56 -9.29 11.02
N MET A 79 -12.15 -10.41 10.41
CA MET A 79 -11.47 -10.41 9.11
C MET A 79 -12.29 -9.72 8.00
N ASN A 80 -13.62 -9.87 8.03
CA ASN A 80 -14.51 -9.23 7.06
C ASN A 80 -14.38 -7.71 7.12
N ILE A 81 -14.45 -7.13 8.32
CA ILE A 81 -14.32 -5.68 8.54
C ILE A 81 -12.93 -5.18 8.12
N ARG A 82 -11.86 -5.91 8.47
CA ARG A 82 -10.50 -5.56 8.05
C ARG A 82 -10.35 -5.49 6.54
N ASN A 83 -10.93 -6.45 5.80
CA ASN A 83 -10.92 -6.44 4.35
C ASN A 83 -11.76 -5.28 3.80
N ARG A 84 -12.93 -4.99 4.40
CA ARG A 84 -13.74 -3.80 4.03
C ARG A 84 -12.94 -2.51 4.16
N LEU A 85 -12.24 -2.34 5.28
CA LEU A 85 -11.43 -1.16 5.56
C LEU A 85 -10.27 -1.03 4.56
N LYS A 86 -9.62 -2.15 4.21
CA LYS A 86 -8.59 -2.16 3.16
C LYS A 86 -9.14 -1.75 1.79
N ASP A 87 -10.30 -2.27 1.38
CA ASP A 87 -10.96 -1.89 0.12
C ASP A 87 -11.27 -0.38 0.07
N MET A 88 -11.56 0.23 1.22
CA MET A 88 -11.79 1.68 1.34
C MET A 88 -10.50 2.51 1.43
N GLY A 89 -9.32 1.88 1.41
CA GLY A 89 -8.02 2.54 1.49
C GLY A 89 -7.46 2.71 2.90
N PHE A 90 -8.11 2.19 3.94
CA PHE A 90 -7.58 2.25 5.31
C PHE A 90 -6.49 1.21 5.52
N GLN A 91 -5.37 1.66 6.11
CA GLN A 91 -4.25 0.81 6.45
C GLN A 91 -3.96 0.87 7.94
N TYR A 92 -3.68 -0.30 8.52
CA TYR A 92 -3.19 -0.38 9.88
C TYR A 92 -1.74 0.15 9.95
N ARG A 93 -1.48 1.03 10.92
CA ARG A 93 -0.15 1.53 11.27
C ARG A 93 0.01 1.54 12.78
N LYS A 94 1.16 1.11 13.28
CA LYS A 94 1.51 1.22 14.70
C LYS A 94 1.90 2.67 14.99
N ALA A 95 1.22 3.31 15.94
CA ALA A 95 1.58 4.65 16.38
C ALA A 95 2.97 4.66 17.03
N LYS A 96 3.80 5.66 16.70
CA LYS A 96 5.09 5.87 17.38
C LYS A 96 4.85 6.24 18.84
N ARG A 97 5.61 5.65 19.77
CA ARG A 97 5.61 6.07 21.18
C ARG A 97 6.18 7.49 21.24
N LYS A 98 5.47 8.39 21.94
CA LYS A 98 5.88 9.78 22.14
C LYS A 98 5.78 10.07 23.64
N PRO A 99 6.71 10.83 24.23
CA PRO A 99 6.57 11.30 25.60
C PRO A 99 5.31 12.16 25.73
N ALA A 100 4.59 12.02 26.84
CA ALA A 100 3.43 12.84 27.13
C ALA A 100 3.89 14.29 27.38
N LEU A 101 3.25 15.25 26.71
CA LEU A 101 3.53 16.68 26.88
C LEU A 101 2.36 17.34 27.59
N THR A 102 2.64 17.99 28.71
CA THR A 102 1.69 18.86 29.40
C THR A 102 1.35 20.08 28.51
N PRO A 103 0.20 20.74 28.73
CA PRO A 103 -0.15 21.96 28.00
C PRO A 103 0.93 23.06 28.11
N LYS A 104 1.57 23.19 29.28
CA LYS A 104 2.69 24.12 29.51
C LYS A 104 3.87 23.79 28.58
N HIS A 105 4.31 22.53 28.52
CA HIS A 105 5.40 22.12 27.63
C HIS A 105 5.10 22.40 26.15
N LYS A 106 3.84 22.20 25.72
CA LYS A 106 3.45 22.50 24.33
C LYS A 106 3.59 23.97 24.00
N ARG A 107 3.11 24.87 24.88
CA ARG A 107 3.21 26.33 24.70
C ARG A 107 4.66 26.78 24.66
N THR A 108 5.46 26.39 25.65
CA THR A 108 6.89 26.77 25.72
C THR A 108 7.66 26.29 24.51
N ARG A 109 7.45 25.04 24.06
CA ARG A 109 8.12 24.52 22.86
C ARG A 109 7.69 25.24 21.58
N LEU A 110 6.41 25.60 21.46
CA LEU A 110 5.90 26.33 20.30
C LEU A 110 6.48 27.75 20.26
N GLN A 111 6.50 28.44 21.39
CA GLN A 111 7.06 29.78 21.51
C GLN A 111 8.55 29.78 21.15
N TRP A 112 9.33 28.85 21.73
CA TRP A 112 10.75 28.69 21.43
C TRP A 112 11.01 28.45 19.93
N ALA A 113 10.17 27.65 19.27
CA ALA A 113 10.28 27.37 17.84
C ALA A 113 9.92 28.58 16.96
N LYS A 114 8.91 29.36 17.34
CA LYS A 114 8.52 30.59 16.63
C LYS A 114 9.61 31.66 16.69
N GLU A 115 10.18 31.89 17.88
CA GLU A 115 11.28 32.85 18.09
C GLU A 115 12.51 32.56 17.24
N ARG A 116 12.73 31.28 16.90
CA ARG A 116 13.92 30.79 16.18
C ARG A 116 13.61 30.31 14.77
N GLN A 117 12.41 30.63 14.27
CA GLN A 117 11.98 30.21 12.93
C GLN A 117 12.80 30.89 11.83
N SER A 118 13.25 32.13 12.05
CA SER A 118 14.04 32.93 11.12
C SER A 118 15.56 32.80 11.32
N TRP A 119 16.02 31.90 12.19
CA TRP A 119 17.44 31.75 12.47
C TRP A 119 18.20 31.17 11.27
N THR A 120 19.35 31.78 10.98
CA THR A 120 20.24 31.35 9.90
C THR A 120 21.15 30.21 10.36
N VAL A 121 21.85 29.57 9.42
CA VAL A 121 22.80 28.49 9.74
C VAL A 121 23.88 28.99 10.71
N ASP A 122 24.39 30.20 10.49
CA ASP A 122 25.43 30.80 11.35
C ASP A 122 24.93 31.04 12.78
N ASP A 123 23.64 31.32 12.95
CA ASP A 123 23.04 31.46 14.28
C ASP A 123 22.92 30.12 15.01
N TRP A 124 22.61 29.04 14.28
CA TRP A 124 22.64 27.69 14.84
C TRP A 124 24.06 27.23 15.19
N MET A 125 25.09 27.66 14.44
CA MET A 125 26.49 27.33 14.73
C MET A 125 26.99 27.94 16.04
N LYS A 126 26.36 29.02 16.52
CA LYS A 126 26.68 29.63 17.81
C LYS A 126 26.09 28.87 19.00
N VAL A 127 25.19 27.91 18.78
CA VAL A 127 24.51 27.16 19.85
C VAL A 127 25.30 25.90 20.21
N ILE A 128 25.72 25.81 21.47
CA ILE A 128 26.31 24.60 22.04
C ILE A 128 25.20 23.82 22.75
N PHE A 129 24.97 22.57 22.32
CA PHE A 129 24.01 21.66 22.95
C PHE A 129 24.72 20.72 23.92
N SER A 130 24.16 20.56 25.13
CA SER A 130 24.59 19.58 26.12
C SER A 130 23.42 18.70 26.55
N ASP A 131 23.62 17.38 26.60
CA ASP A 131 22.66 16.42 27.14
C ASP A 131 23.42 15.22 27.73
N GLU A 132 22.81 14.53 28.69
CA GLU A 132 23.37 13.35 29.33
C GLU A 132 22.63 12.10 28.85
N SER A 133 23.37 11.09 28.40
CA SER A 133 22.82 9.80 27.98
C SER A 133 23.45 8.66 28.78
N ARG A 134 22.60 7.73 29.25
CA ARG A 134 23.07 6.54 29.96
C ARG A 134 23.57 5.51 28.94
N ILE A 135 24.85 5.16 29.01
CA ILE A 135 25.44 4.07 28.21
C ILE A 135 25.37 2.80 29.05
N SER A 136 24.63 1.78 28.58
CA SER A 136 24.60 0.47 29.20
C SER A 136 25.23 -0.57 28.27
N ALA A 137 26.14 -1.37 28.81
CA ALA A 137 26.94 -2.36 28.05
C ALA A 137 26.08 -3.41 27.31
N HIS A 138 24.82 -3.61 27.72
CA HIS A 138 23.91 -4.61 27.17
C HIS A 138 23.12 -4.15 25.92
N VAL A 139 23.10 -2.85 25.62
CA VAL A 139 22.23 -2.27 24.56
C VAL A 139 22.97 -2.14 23.21
N ILE A 140 24.24 -2.55 23.13
CA ILE A 140 24.97 -2.77 21.87
C ILE A 140 24.55 -4.12 21.25
N GLY A 141 23.25 -4.41 21.28
CA GLY A 141 22.66 -5.70 20.91
C GLY A 141 21.48 -5.52 19.97
N PHE A 142 21.70 -5.82 18.70
CA PHE A 142 20.69 -6.10 17.68
C PHE A 142 19.64 -5.00 17.40
N LEU A 143 20.03 -4.01 16.59
CA LEU A 143 19.10 -3.53 15.57
C LEU A 143 18.82 -4.69 14.60
N PRO A 144 17.56 -5.06 14.31
CA PRO A 144 17.27 -5.89 13.15
C PRO A 144 17.65 -5.07 11.92
N CYS A 145 18.86 -5.32 11.42
CA CYS A 145 19.36 -4.82 10.17
C CYS A 145 18.45 -5.33 9.05
N ARG A 146 17.52 -4.49 8.57
CA ARG A 146 16.98 -4.67 7.23
C ARG A 146 18.01 -4.09 6.26
N CYS A 147 19.16 -4.76 6.14
CA CYS A 147 20.14 -4.44 5.11
C CYS A 147 19.50 -4.75 3.76
N GLN A 148 19.13 -3.72 3.00
CA GLN A 148 19.20 -3.84 1.55
C GLN A 148 20.69 -3.82 1.21
N ILE A 149 21.14 -4.89 0.55
CA ILE A 149 22.50 -5.04 0.02
C ILE A 149 22.85 -3.78 -0.78
N GLY A 150 23.99 -3.15 -0.46
CA GLY A 150 24.68 -2.24 -1.38
C GLY A 150 24.47 -0.73 -1.26
N LYS A 151 23.93 -0.18 -0.16
CA LYS A 151 23.90 1.29 0.01
C LYS A 151 24.49 1.76 1.34
N ARG A 152 25.61 2.48 1.26
CA ARG A 152 26.26 3.23 2.35
C ARG A 152 25.32 4.36 2.78
N LEU A 153 24.63 4.19 3.90
CA LEU A 153 23.80 5.23 4.51
C LEU A 153 24.71 6.36 5.01
N LYS A 154 24.80 7.47 4.27
CA LYS A 154 25.30 8.74 4.81
C LYS A 154 24.23 9.31 5.72
N ILE A 155 24.38 9.08 7.03
CA ILE A 155 23.53 9.68 8.06
C ILE A 155 24.03 11.12 8.24
N ASN A 156 23.46 12.05 7.49
CA ASN A 156 23.72 13.48 7.69
C ASN A 156 22.86 13.93 8.89
N MET A 157 23.49 14.16 10.05
CA MET A 157 22.85 14.58 11.30
C MET A 157 21.96 15.84 11.16
N TRP A 158 22.23 16.65 10.13
CA TRP A 158 21.58 17.92 9.81
C TRP A 158 20.15 17.79 9.28
N THR A 159 19.77 16.63 8.71
CA THR A 159 18.41 16.47 8.13
C THR A 159 17.34 16.19 9.18
N ASN A 160 17.70 15.75 10.39
CA ASN A 160 16.72 15.35 11.40
C ASN A 160 16.14 16.52 12.20
N ILE A 161 16.93 17.57 12.50
CA ILE A 161 16.44 18.70 13.31
C ILE A 161 15.41 19.51 12.52
N ALA A 162 15.69 19.84 11.25
CA ALA A 162 14.74 20.53 10.37
C ALA A 162 13.45 19.71 10.15
N THR A 163 13.55 18.38 10.04
CA THR A 163 12.39 17.48 9.86
C THR A 163 11.55 17.35 11.13
N ILE A 164 12.15 17.42 12.32
CA ILE A 164 11.44 17.40 13.61
C ILE A 164 10.72 18.72 13.88
N ILE A 165 11.28 19.85 13.42
CA ILE A 165 10.66 21.17 13.53
C ILE A 165 9.55 21.35 12.47
N ALA A 166 9.73 20.84 11.25
CA ALA A 166 8.75 20.98 10.16
C ALA A 166 7.53 20.04 10.29
N ASN A 167 7.64 18.85 10.89
CA ASN A 167 6.55 17.85 10.95
C ASN A 167 5.54 18.06 12.10
N LYS A 168 5.26 19.31 12.46
CA LYS A 168 4.19 19.65 13.42
C LYS A 168 3.34 20.85 13.01
N GLN A 169 3.33 21.20 11.73
CA GLN A 169 2.44 22.25 11.22
C GLN A 169 1.03 21.77 10.88
N TYR A 170 0.74 20.47 10.69
CA TYR A 170 -0.63 20.05 10.36
C TYR A 170 -0.99 18.67 10.94
N THR A 171 -1.56 18.66 12.15
CA THR A 171 -2.76 17.90 12.61
C THR A 171 -3.03 18.21 14.08
#